data_AF-A0A7X2TC62-F1
#
_entry.id   AF-A0A7X2TC62-F1
#
_cell.length_a   1.000
_cell.length_b   1.000
_cell.length_c   1.000
_cell.angle_alpha   90.00
_cell.angle_beta   90.00
_cell.angle_gamma   90.00
#
_symmetry.space_group_name_H-M   'P 1'
#
loop_
_entity.id
_entity.type
_entity.pdbx_description
1 polymer ?
#
loop_
_entity_poly.entity_id
_entity_poly.type
_entity_poly.pdbx_seq_one_letter_code
_entity_poly.pdbx_strand_id
1 'polypeptide(L)'
;MIVNQKELSQCLGISSRRVRQLREDGLFKISQEGRGYNLEKSIQEYIEYKINAETGRRASISKEEVQAEHEEVKKQISLLKLRKLRRELHEAADVEAFLSDMLIRFKNRLLAVPNKLAMQTAGEEDINTVIQIIKKELIAVLEELSKYDPDEIDGQKAEPMDELEEHEDGEEGDSG
;
A
#
# COMPACT_ATOMS: atom_id res chain seq x y z
N MET A 1 -9.96 -41.96 -22.09
CA MET A 1 -10.84 -42.14 -23.29
C MET A 1 -11.43 -40.80 -23.75
N ILE A 2 -11.49 -40.50 -25.06
CA ILE A 2 -12.18 -39.31 -25.57
C ILE A 2 -13.62 -39.68 -25.92
N VAL A 3 -14.59 -38.95 -25.35
CA VAL A 3 -16.03 -39.19 -25.54
C VAL A 3 -16.73 -37.96 -26.11
N ASN A 4 -17.84 -38.19 -26.79
CA ASN A 4 -18.70 -37.10 -27.26
C ASN A 4 -19.59 -36.57 -26.12
N GLN A 5 -20.26 -35.44 -26.37
CA GLN A 5 -21.11 -34.79 -25.37
C GLN A 5 -22.28 -35.67 -24.90
N LYS A 6 -22.85 -36.49 -25.78
CA LYS A 6 -23.98 -37.36 -25.45
C LYS A 6 -23.54 -38.51 -24.56
N GLU A 7 -22.42 -39.14 -24.89
CA GLU A 7 -21.78 -40.19 -24.10
C GLU A 7 -21.39 -39.66 -22.72
N LEU A 8 -20.75 -38.49 -22.63
CA LEU A 8 -20.42 -37.88 -21.33
C LEU A 8 -21.68 -37.62 -20.49
N SER A 9 -22.75 -37.12 -21.11
CA SER A 9 -24.02 -36.87 -20.41
C SER A 9 -24.66 -38.17 -19.88
N GLN A 10 -24.55 -39.27 -20.63
CA GLN A 10 -25.03 -40.59 -20.19
C GLN A 10 -24.17 -41.15 -19.06
N CYS A 11 -22.84 -41.04 -19.14
CA CYS A 11 -21.93 -41.51 -18.09
C CYS A 11 -22.11 -40.76 -16.76
N LEU A 12 -22.36 -39.45 -16.83
CA LEU A 12 -22.56 -38.61 -15.64
C LEU A 12 -24.01 -38.60 -15.13
N GLY A 13 -24.95 -39.22 -15.85
CA GLY A 13 -26.36 -39.23 -15.46
C GLY A 13 -27.04 -37.86 -15.51
N ILE A 14 -26.56 -36.92 -16.34
CA ILE A 14 -27.09 -35.56 -16.47
C ILE A 14 -27.53 -35.24 -17.90
N SER A 15 -28.32 -34.17 -18.08
CA SER A 15 -28.73 -33.77 -19.42
C SER A 15 -27.56 -33.20 -20.22
N SER A 16 -27.56 -33.40 -21.55
CA SER A 16 -26.53 -32.79 -22.42
C SER A 16 -26.53 -31.26 -22.32
N ARG A 17 -27.68 -30.63 -22.04
CA ARG A 17 -27.77 -29.18 -21.76
C ARG A 17 -26.96 -28.80 -20.53
N ARG A 18 -27.04 -29.60 -19.46
CA ARG A 18 -26.29 -29.34 -18.21
C ARG A 18 -24.79 -29.48 -18.43
N VAL A 19 -24.35 -30.43 -19.25
CA VAL A 19 -22.92 -30.55 -19.65
C VAL A 19 -22.42 -29.28 -20.34
N ARG A 20 -23.23 -28.63 -21.20
CA ARG A 20 -22.86 -27.35 -21.85
C ARG A 20 -22.73 -26.21 -20.87
N GLN A 21 -23.69 -26.08 -19.94
CA GLN A 21 -23.64 -25.04 -18.92
C GLN A 21 -22.41 -25.19 -18.03
N LEU A 22 -22.13 -26.40 -17.55
CA LEU A 22 -20.93 -26.66 -16.75
C LEU A 22 -19.64 -26.38 -17.53
N ARG A 23 -19.66 -26.58 -18.85
CA ARG A 23 -18.57 -26.17 -19.73
C ARG A 23 -18.40 -24.67 -19.83
N GLU A 24 -19.48 -23.92 -19.94
CA GLU A 24 -19.46 -22.45 -19.92
C GLU A 24 -18.97 -21.92 -18.57
N ASP A 25 -19.31 -22.62 -17.48
CA ASP A 25 -18.83 -22.37 -16.12
C ASP A 25 -17.35 -22.81 -15.90
N GLY A 26 -16.66 -23.26 -16.94
CA GLY A 26 -15.22 -23.58 -16.93
C GLY A 26 -14.84 -25.02 -16.55
N LEU A 27 -15.81 -25.92 -16.33
CA LEU A 27 -15.58 -27.36 -16.10
C LEU A 27 -15.51 -28.12 -17.45
N PHE A 28 -14.96 -29.33 -17.47
CA PHE A 28 -14.88 -30.18 -18.67
C PHE A 28 -14.08 -29.58 -19.83
N LYS A 29 -12.75 -29.54 -19.67
CA LYS A 29 -11.83 -29.12 -20.73
C LYS A 29 -11.88 -30.09 -21.92
N ILE A 30 -12.03 -29.54 -23.12
CA ILE A 30 -11.92 -30.29 -24.37
C ILE A 30 -10.44 -30.63 -24.61
N SER A 31 -10.16 -31.87 -24.97
CA SER A 31 -8.79 -32.28 -25.31
C SER A 31 -8.31 -31.54 -26.57
N GLN A 32 -7.06 -31.07 -26.60
CA GLN A 32 -6.53 -30.35 -27.76
C GLN A 32 -6.39 -31.25 -29.00
N GLU A 33 -6.29 -32.58 -28.81
CA GLU A 33 -6.05 -33.56 -29.88
C GLU A 33 -7.33 -34.08 -30.56
N GLY A 34 -8.51 -33.72 -30.05
CA GLY A 34 -9.77 -34.14 -30.63
C GLY A 34 -10.94 -33.35 -30.07
N ARG A 35 -11.93 -33.02 -30.90
CA ARG A 35 -13.16 -32.28 -30.52
C ARG A 35 -14.07 -33.11 -29.58
N GLY A 36 -13.57 -33.53 -28.43
CA GLY A 36 -14.24 -34.38 -27.45
C GLY A 36 -13.68 -34.23 -26.04
N TYR A 37 -14.38 -34.81 -25.07
CA TYR A 37 -14.07 -34.67 -23.65
C TYR A 37 -13.24 -35.84 -23.16
N ASN A 38 -12.28 -35.59 -22.27
CA ASN A 38 -11.58 -36.66 -21.59
C ASN A 38 -12.48 -37.19 -20.46
N LEU A 39 -13.00 -38.42 -20.63
CA LEU A 39 -13.98 -39.00 -19.72
C LEU A 39 -13.50 -39.06 -18.28
N GLU A 40 -12.27 -39.52 -18.05
CA GLU A 40 -11.71 -39.71 -16.70
C GLU A 40 -11.58 -38.38 -15.96
N LYS A 41 -11.00 -37.37 -16.63
CA LYS A 41 -10.85 -36.03 -16.06
C LYS A 41 -12.20 -35.36 -15.82
N SER A 42 -13.13 -35.48 -16.77
CA SER A 42 -14.46 -34.89 -16.63
C SER A 42 -15.28 -35.54 -15.51
N ILE A 43 -15.14 -36.85 -15.26
CA ILE A 43 -15.81 -37.49 -14.12
C ILE A 43 -15.26 -36.95 -12.79
N GLN A 44 -13.94 -36.86 -12.66
CA GLN A 44 -13.30 -36.33 -11.45
C GLN A 44 -13.71 -34.87 -11.18
N GLU A 45 -13.63 -34.00 -12.20
CA GLU A 45 -14.05 -32.60 -12.13
C GLU A 45 -15.54 -32.46 -11.72
N TYR A 46 -16.41 -33.36 -12.21
CA TYR A 46 -17.84 -33.34 -11.86
C TYR A 46 -18.09 -33.74 -10.41
N ILE A 47 -17.41 -34.79 -9.93
CA ILE A 47 -17.52 -35.27 -8.56
C ILE A 47 -17.02 -34.19 -7.60
N GLU A 48 -15.86 -33.58 -7.87
CA GLU A 48 -15.33 -32.47 -7.08
C GLU A 48 -16.28 -31.28 -7.07
N TYR A 49 -16.84 -30.89 -8.22
CA TYR A 49 -17.83 -29.83 -8.30
C TYR A 49 -19.05 -30.11 -7.41
N LYS A 50 -19.58 -31.35 -7.45
CA LYS A 50 -20.74 -31.75 -6.64
C LYS A 50 -20.43 -31.78 -5.15
N ILE A 51 -19.31 -32.37 -4.76
CA ILE A 51 -18.86 -32.38 -3.37
C ILE A 51 -18.67 -30.96 -2.86
N ASN A 52 -18.02 -30.09 -3.65
CA ASN A 52 -17.78 -28.69 -3.27
C ASN A 52 -19.07 -27.87 -3.17
N ALA A 53 -20.07 -28.16 -4.02
CA ALA A 53 -21.39 -27.53 -3.94
C ALA A 53 -22.18 -27.99 -2.70
N GLU A 54 -22.03 -29.25 -2.28
CA GLU A 54 -22.71 -29.80 -1.10
C GLU A 54 -22.00 -29.46 0.22
N THR A 55 -20.67 -29.36 0.23
CA THR A 55 -19.90 -29.04 1.44
C THR A 55 -19.60 -27.54 1.61
N GLY A 56 -20.01 -26.68 0.66
CA GLY A 56 -19.76 -25.23 0.74
C GLY A 56 -18.28 -24.81 0.72
N ARG A 57 -17.36 -25.76 0.46
CA ARG A 57 -15.91 -25.56 0.60
C ARG A 57 -15.34 -24.43 -0.24
N ARG A 58 -15.89 -24.16 -1.43
CA ARG A 58 -15.45 -23.01 -2.24
C ARG A 58 -15.78 -21.66 -1.60
N ALA A 59 -16.92 -21.55 -0.93
CA ALA A 59 -17.28 -20.34 -0.19
C ALA A 59 -16.44 -20.21 1.09
N SER A 60 -16.16 -21.33 1.77
CA SER A 60 -15.31 -21.33 2.97
C SER A 60 -13.85 -20.96 2.67
N ILE A 61 -13.25 -21.56 1.63
CA ILE A 61 -11.86 -21.27 1.22
C ILE A 61 -11.75 -19.82 0.75
N SER A 62 -12.71 -19.33 -0.04
CA SER A 62 -12.71 -17.93 -0.49
C SER A 62 -12.90 -16.94 0.66
N LYS A 63 -13.74 -17.25 1.66
CA LYS A 63 -13.89 -16.39 2.85
C LYS A 63 -12.62 -16.40 3.71
N GLU A 64 -11.99 -17.56 3.89
CA GLU A 64 -10.77 -17.71 4.68
C GLU A 64 -9.57 -17.03 4.01
N GLU A 65 -9.40 -17.14 2.69
CA GLU A 65 -8.37 -16.43 1.92
C GLU A 65 -8.54 -14.90 2.03
N VAL A 66 -9.77 -14.41 1.83
CA VAL A 66 -10.05 -12.95 1.96
C VAL A 66 -9.84 -12.48 3.39
N GLN A 67 -10.26 -13.26 4.40
CA GLN A 67 -10.01 -12.92 5.81
C GLN A 67 -8.52 -12.89 6.15
N ALA A 68 -7.74 -13.83 5.63
CA ALA A 68 -6.29 -13.86 5.82
C ALA A 68 -5.61 -12.63 5.19
N GLU A 69 -5.98 -12.26 3.95
CA GLU A 69 -5.47 -11.03 3.30
C GLU A 69 -5.85 -9.78 4.10
N HIS A 70 -7.08 -9.68 4.58
CA HIS A 70 -7.53 -8.57 5.42
C HIS A 70 -6.77 -8.50 6.76
N GLU A 71 -6.50 -9.63 7.40
CA GLU A 71 -5.73 -9.69 8.63
C GLU A 71 -4.27 -9.27 8.41
N GLU A 72 -3.66 -9.69 7.30
CA GLU A 72 -2.33 -9.25 6.90
C GLU A 72 -2.27 -7.73 6.69
N VAL A 73 -3.25 -7.16 5.98
CA VAL A 73 -3.35 -5.71 5.77
C VAL A 73 -3.56 -4.98 7.09
N LYS A 74 -4.45 -5.46 7.98
CA LYS A 74 -4.66 -4.88 9.32
C LYS A 74 -3.36 -4.89 10.12
N LYS A 75 -2.61 -6.00 10.10
CA LYS A 75 -1.31 -6.09 10.77
C LYS A 75 -0.31 -5.09 10.22
N GLN A 76 -0.25 -4.90 8.90
CA GLN A 76 0.61 -3.90 8.28
C GLN A 76 0.21 -2.48 8.68
N ILE A 77 -1.09 -2.15 8.69
CA ILE A 77 -1.60 -0.86 9.14
C ILE A 77 -1.21 -0.62 10.61
N SER A 78 -1.40 -1.60 11.50
CA SER A 78 -1.00 -1.49 12.91
C SER A 78 0.50 -1.27 13.07
N LEU A 79 1.33 -1.93 12.24
CA LEU A 79 2.78 -1.72 12.24
C LEU A 79 3.16 -0.30 11.79
N LEU A 80 2.53 0.21 10.72
CA LEU A 80 2.76 1.56 10.23
C LEU A 80 2.29 2.60 11.25
N LYS A 81 1.13 2.39 11.90
CA LYS A 81 0.65 3.23 13.02
C LYS A 81 1.64 3.24 14.18
N LEU A 82 2.19 2.08 14.55
CA LEU A 82 3.19 2.00 15.62
C LEU A 82 4.47 2.77 15.25
N ARG A 83 4.93 2.68 14.01
CA ARG A 83 6.11 3.44 13.53
C ARG A 83 5.86 4.94 13.49
N LYS A 84 4.66 5.38 13.08
CA LYS A 84 4.25 6.78 13.14
C LYS A 84 4.20 7.31 14.59
N LEU A 85 3.65 6.52 15.52
CA LEU A 85 3.66 6.85 16.96
C LEU A 85 5.07 6.93 17.55
N ARG A 86 6.01 6.14 17.02
CA ARG A 86 7.45 6.21 17.36
C ARG A 86 8.20 7.33 16.65
N ARG A 87 7.52 8.16 15.86
CA ARG A 87 8.10 9.25 15.04
C ARG A 87 9.18 8.76 14.06
N GLU A 88 9.04 7.53 13.57
CA GLU A 88 9.93 6.96 12.55
C GLU A 88 9.42 7.25 11.12
N LEU A 89 8.24 7.85 10.98
CA LEU A 89 7.53 8.06 9.73
C LEU A 89 6.87 9.45 9.74
N HIS A 90 7.26 10.29 8.80
CA HIS A 90 6.64 11.59 8.54
C HIS A 90 5.93 11.55 7.19
N GLU A 91 4.86 12.32 7.05
CA GLU A 91 4.24 12.53 5.74
C GLU A 91 5.17 13.34 4.84
N ALA A 92 5.18 13.03 3.54
CA ALA A 92 6.04 13.74 2.60
C ALA A 92 5.74 15.26 2.56
N ALA A 93 4.47 15.64 2.74
CA ALA A 93 4.04 17.03 2.78
C ALA A 93 4.60 17.79 4.00
N ASP A 94 4.67 17.14 5.17
CA ASP A 94 5.19 17.74 6.39
C ASP A 94 6.71 17.96 6.27
N VAL A 95 7.42 16.97 5.72
CA VAL A 95 8.86 17.08 5.42
C VAL A 95 9.13 18.20 4.43
N GLU A 96 8.34 18.30 3.35
CA GLU A 96 8.48 19.36 2.34
C GLU A 96 8.26 20.76 2.93
N ALA A 97 7.21 20.92 3.74
CA ALA A 97 6.90 22.20 4.38
C ALA A 97 8.02 22.63 5.34
N PHE A 98 8.48 21.72 6.19
CA PHE A 98 9.56 21.98 7.14
C PHE A 98 10.88 22.35 6.44
N LEU A 99 11.29 21.57 5.43
CA LEU A 99 12.51 21.85 4.65
C LEU A 99 12.40 23.18 3.89
N SER A 100 11.22 23.47 3.33
CA SER A 100 10.98 24.73 2.61
C SER A 100 11.14 25.93 3.55
N ASP A 101 10.55 25.87 4.73
CA ASP A 101 10.65 26.93 5.73
C ASP A 101 12.08 27.12 6.24
N MET A 102 12.80 26.01 6.50
CA MET A 102 14.23 26.04 6.84
C MET A 102 15.06 26.74 5.75
N LEU A 103 14.83 26.41 4.47
CA LEU A 103 15.54 27.03 3.35
C LEU A 103 15.19 28.51 3.17
N ILE A 104 13.94 28.89 3.40
CA ILE A 104 13.50 30.30 3.36
C ILE A 104 14.21 31.11 4.45
N ARG A 105 14.26 30.61 5.68
CA ARG A 105 15.00 31.25 6.79
C ARG A 105 16.48 31.41 6.45
N PHE A 106 17.11 30.35 5.99
CA PHE A 106 18.51 30.36 5.58
C PHE A 106 18.78 31.39 4.49
N LYS A 107 17.95 31.44 3.44
CA LYS A 107 18.05 32.43 2.36
C LYS A 107 17.97 33.85 2.91
N ASN A 108 16.99 34.15 3.76
CA ASN A 108 16.81 35.48 4.34
C ASN A 108 18.02 35.89 5.18
N ARG A 109 18.58 34.94 5.95
CA ARG A 109 19.79 35.17 6.73
C ARG A 109 20.99 35.46 5.85
N LEU A 110 21.21 34.65 4.81
CA LEU A 110 22.31 34.83 3.87
C LEU A 110 22.25 36.20 3.18
N LEU A 111 21.06 36.68 2.81
CA LEU A 111 20.88 38.02 2.24
C LEU A 111 21.17 39.15 3.24
N ALA A 112 21.07 38.90 4.54
CA ALA A 112 21.42 39.86 5.58
C ALA A 112 22.94 39.91 5.87
N VAL A 113 23.68 38.85 5.56
CA VAL A 113 25.13 38.72 5.84
C VAL A 113 25.95 39.86 5.19
N PRO A 114 25.79 40.21 3.89
CA PRO A 114 26.57 41.26 3.26
C PRO A 114 26.46 42.63 3.96
N ASN A 115 25.24 43.02 4.38
CA ASN A 115 25.03 44.29 5.08
C ASN A 115 25.74 44.30 6.43
N LYS A 116 25.67 43.19 7.17
CA LYS A 116 26.34 43.05 8.45
C LYS A 116 27.86 43.03 8.30
N LEU A 117 28.38 42.31 7.30
CA LEU A 117 29.81 42.28 6.99
C LEU A 117 30.31 43.65 6.60
N ALA A 118 29.61 44.37 5.73
CA ALA A 118 29.98 45.73 5.33
C ALA A 118 30.15 46.66 6.52
N MET A 119 29.26 46.57 7.53
CA MET A 119 29.40 47.34 8.77
C MET A 119 30.59 46.89 9.63
N GLN A 120 30.86 45.59 9.71
CA GLN A 120 31.93 45.03 10.56
C GLN A 120 33.32 45.19 9.96
N THR A 121 33.43 45.27 8.63
CA THR A 121 34.70 45.45 7.92
C THR A 121 34.93 46.91 7.51
N ALA A 122 33.98 47.81 7.81
CA ALA A 122 34.12 49.23 7.51
C ALA A 122 35.26 49.84 8.32
N GLY A 123 36.30 50.30 7.62
CA GLY A 123 37.48 50.90 8.24
C GLY A 123 38.54 49.89 8.71
N GLU A 124 38.37 48.60 8.42
CA GLU A 124 39.43 47.61 8.67
C GLU A 124 40.44 47.55 7.53
N GLU A 125 41.72 47.70 7.88
CA GLU A 125 42.83 47.71 6.92
C GLU A 125 43.56 46.35 6.85
N ASP A 126 43.47 45.54 7.91
CA ASP A 126 44.06 44.20 7.94
C ASP A 126 43.15 43.17 7.24
N ILE A 127 43.61 42.71 6.08
CA ILE A 127 42.95 41.68 5.28
C ILE A 127 42.74 40.38 6.07
N ASN A 128 43.68 39.99 6.94
CA ASN A 128 43.51 38.76 7.72
C ASN A 128 42.33 38.88 8.69
N THR A 129 42.21 40.02 9.35
CA THR A 129 41.08 40.33 10.24
C THR A 129 39.75 40.33 9.47
N VAL A 130 39.70 40.94 8.29
CA VAL A 130 38.52 40.91 7.40
C VAL A 130 38.11 39.48 7.02
N ILE A 131 39.08 38.64 6.64
CA ILE A 131 38.82 37.23 6.30
C ILE A 131 38.26 36.46 7.51
N GLN A 132 38.80 36.69 8.72
CA GLN A 132 38.29 36.03 9.92
C GLN A 132 36.84 36.44 10.24
N ILE A 133 36.50 37.72 10.08
CA ILE A 133 35.13 38.23 10.26
C ILE A 133 34.17 37.54 9.29
N ILE A 134 34.53 37.52 8.00
CA ILE A 134 33.70 36.87 6.96
C ILE A 134 33.53 35.39 7.26
N LYS A 135 34.63 34.69 7.57
CA LYS A 135 34.60 33.25 7.84
C LYS A 135 33.74 32.92 9.07
N LYS A 136 33.85 33.72 10.13
CA LYS A 136 33.04 33.57 11.35
C LYS A 136 31.55 33.72 11.05
N GLU A 137 31.17 34.74 10.28
CA GLU A 137 29.76 34.98 9.96
C GLU A 137 29.20 33.89 9.06
N LEU A 138 29.97 33.41 8.07
CA LEU A 138 29.56 32.29 7.22
C LEU A 138 29.39 30.99 8.01
N ILE A 139 30.30 30.68 8.94
CA ILE A 139 30.16 29.50 9.82
C ILE A 139 28.89 29.60 10.67
N ALA A 140 28.61 30.77 11.25
CA ALA A 140 27.40 30.98 12.05
C ALA A 140 26.10 30.74 11.24
N VAL A 141 26.08 31.15 9.98
CA VAL A 141 24.93 30.93 9.07
C VAL A 141 24.80 29.45 8.69
N LEU A 142 25.91 28.74 8.51
CA LEU A 142 25.91 27.30 8.24
C LEU A 142 25.53 26.45 9.46
N GLU A 143 25.91 26.86 10.67
CA GLU A 143 25.49 26.22 11.92
C GLU A 143 23.99 26.32 12.16
N GLU A 144 23.31 27.33 11.60
CA GLU A 144 21.85 27.43 11.65
C GLU A 144 21.19 26.35 10.77
N LEU A 145 21.81 26.02 9.64
CA LEU A 145 21.35 24.94 8.76
C LEU A 145 21.58 23.55 9.36
N SER A 146 22.59 23.37 10.22
CA SER A 146 22.91 22.07 10.82
C SER A 146 22.01 21.70 12.00
N LYS A 147 21.24 22.66 12.54
CA LYS A 147 20.26 22.43 13.63
C LYS A 147 18.96 21.85 13.09
N TYR A 148 19.06 20.71 12.43
CA TYR A 148 17.92 19.90 12.00
C TYR A 148 17.44 19.06 13.19
N ASP A 149 16.20 19.28 13.62
CA ASP A 149 15.51 18.41 14.57
C ASP A 149 14.37 17.66 13.86
N PRO A 150 14.49 16.34 13.62
CA PRO A 150 13.42 15.54 13.01
C PRO A 150 12.12 15.57 13.82
N ASP A 151 12.20 15.79 15.15
CA ASP A 151 11.03 15.83 16.03
C ASP A 151 10.15 17.09 15.81
N GLU A 152 10.66 18.11 15.10
CA GLU A 152 9.92 19.33 14.79
C GLU A 152 9.11 19.25 13.47
N ILE A 153 9.25 18.16 12.70
CA ILE A 153 8.61 18.00 11.39
C ILE A 153 7.10 17.78 11.51
N ASP A 154 6.65 17.14 12.60
CA ASP A 154 5.23 16.88 12.85
C ASP A 154 4.52 18.20 13.15
N GLY A 155 4.10 18.89 12.09
CA GLY A 155 3.33 20.11 12.12
C GLY A 155 2.03 19.90 12.91
N GLN A 156 1.58 20.94 13.60
CA GLN A 156 0.37 20.97 14.42
C GLN A 156 -0.84 20.31 13.73
N LYS A 157 -1.02 19.01 13.98
CA LYS A 157 -2.26 18.24 13.97
C LYS A 157 -1.89 16.76 14.10
N ALA A 158 -1.93 16.28 15.34
CA ALA A 158 -2.48 14.95 15.52
C ALA A 158 -3.96 15.05 15.12
N GLU A 159 -4.26 14.90 13.83
CA GLU A 159 -5.63 14.61 13.38
C GLU A 159 -6.07 13.42 14.25
N PRO A 160 -7.18 13.54 15.02
CA PRO A 160 -7.72 12.42 15.75
C PRO A 160 -7.91 11.28 14.75
N MET A 161 -7.30 10.14 15.03
CA MET A 161 -7.33 8.96 14.15
C MET A 161 -8.68 8.22 14.21
N ASP A 162 -9.75 8.96 14.49
CA ASP A 162 -11.13 8.49 14.54
C ASP A 162 -11.82 8.92 13.26
N GLU A 163 -11.69 8.11 12.21
CA GLU A 163 -12.66 7.98 11.11
C GLU A 163 -12.13 6.95 10.09
N LEU A 164 -11.84 5.75 10.59
CA LEU A 164 -12.15 4.55 9.83
C LEU A 164 -13.07 3.75 10.74
N GLU A 165 -14.30 4.27 10.91
CA GLU A 165 -15.39 3.47 11.42
C GLU A 165 -15.34 2.14 10.68
N GLU A 166 -15.26 1.05 11.46
CA GLU A 166 -15.50 -0.28 10.98
C GLU A 166 -16.85 -0.24 10.27
N HIS A 167 -16.84 -0.19 8.93
CA HIS A 167 -17.92 -0.78 8.17
C HIS A 167 -17.85 -2.27 8.49
N GLU A 168 -18.45 -2.64 9.62
CA GLU A 168 -19.05 -3.95 9.81
C GLU A 168 -20.02 -4.11 8.62
N ASP A 169 -19.52 -4.71 7.54
CA ASP A 169 -20.37 -5.23 6.49
C ASP A 169 -21.32 -6.22 7.17
N GLY A 170 -22.58 -5.77 7.31
CA GLY A 170 -23.62 -6.45 8.06
C GLY A 170 -23.75 -7.90 7.62
N GLU A 171 -23.37 -8.81 8.51
CA GLU A 171 -23.84 -10.18 8.47
C GLU A 171 -25.27 -10.23 9.04
N GLU A 172 -26.15 -10.79 8.20
CA GLU A 172 -27.37 -11.52 8.56
C GLU A 172 -28.65 -10.71 8.86
N GLY A 173 -29.40 -10.49 7.77
CA GLY A 173 -30.85 -10.39 7.78
C GLY A 173 -31.48 -11.46 6.88
N ASP A 174 -31.23 -12.75 7.14
CA ASP A 174 -32.15 -13.82 6.69
C ASP A 174 -33.27 -13.94 7.73
N SER A 175 -34.43 -13.39 7.38
CA SER A 175 -35.72 -13.68 8.03
C SER A 175 -36.84 -13.17 7.10
N GLY A 176 -37.32 -14.05 6.23
CA GLY A 176 -38.48 -13.83 5.36
C GLY A 176 -38.84 -15.02 4.50
#